data_AF-A0A9E2P4Y8-F1
#
_entry.id   AF-A0A9E2P4Y8-F1
#
_cell.length_a   1.000
_cell.length_b   1.000
_cell.length_c   1.000
_cell.angle_alpha   90.00
_cell.angle_beta   90.00
_cell.angle_gamma   90.00
#
_symmetry.space_group_name_H-M   'P 1'
#
loop_
_entity.id
_entity.type
_entity.pdbx_description
1 polymer ?
#
loop_
_entity_poly.entity_id
_entity_poly.type
_entity_poly.pdbx_seq_one_letter_code
_entity_poly.pdbx_strand_id
1 'polypeptide(L)'
;MMKKTYLYRCGILFLLLVGMCSCSENSYTDGQPEEKPDLRKQTIKIYIGGNSDPADILTRDLPPGIEGEGVTGTCNVNEVALMVFRRKAGSGGDFLFDKDNSAAFNSDGFIQDGGNTLKEVKPVVGSTSNMKEAHGTITKSKDYEYRIFALGYNTARVDDHPVNNRNINEREDFKIVDAQGKGINENTTLSEVKLQLVKRKYSELSEFLAHRDYKGSHSVLDAYKINNHITGYWVRTPEIFYGTCYTVNKQDETISFQDDNEVTGTLYRGVARVDVTIANLKNILNTPNIRHVCEFSLLVDSLRTEVYLNSYDNFRTPEALLLQPCNDDGSNDYGSDANSSNYMTFTAVAGENTCMDDSSSITLSFFVLPTITQMRTRYATTDNVHSSIWVKYSYESYIAVPSESNGNQATGVIDPGAAGKKFYFRRNQKYVINGDGQNIKDNEEGKS
;
A
#
# COMPACT_ATOMS: atom_id res chain seq x y z
N MET A 1 46.51 -50.12 -1.61
CA MET A 1 47.81 -50.70 -2.01
C MET A 1 48.05 -50.29 -3.46
N MET A 2 49.06 -49.47 -3.80
CA MET A 2 50.48 -49.83 -4.04
C MET A 2 50.60 -51.05 -4.97
N LYS A 3 51.31 -51.03 -6.12
CA LYS A 3 52.53 -50.31 -6.56
C LYS A 3 52.33 -49.76 -8.00
N LYS A 4 52.94 -48.65 -8.48
CA LYS A 4 54.37 -48.44 -8.85
C LYS A 4 54.89 -49.53 -9.83
N THR A 5 55.58 -49.27 -10.95
CA THR A 5 56.47 -48.13 -11.28
C THR A 5 57.03 -48.12 -12.73
N TYR A 6 57.55 -46.95 -13.17
CA TYR A 6 58.78 -46.76 -14.00
C TYR A 6 58.81 -47.06 -15.53
N LEU A 7 59.66 -46.40 -16.38
CA LEU A 7 60.46 -45.15 -16.34
C LEU A 7 61.22 -44.93 -17.70
N TYR A 8 61.77 -43.72 -17.96
CA TYR A 8 62.85 -43.38 -18.94
C TYR A 8 62.51 -43.47 -20.45
N ARG A 9 63.16 -42.79 -21.42
CA ARG A 9 64.28 -41.78 -21.59
C ARG A 9 64.12 -41.16 -23.00
N CYS A 10 64.75 -40.09 -23.50
CA CYS A 10 65.69 -39.00 -23.11
C CYS A 10 65.45 -37.84 -24.13
N GLY A 11 66.06 -36.64 -24.17
CA GLY A 11 67.07 -35.89 -23.40
C GLY A 11 67.10 -34.43 -23.95
N ILE A 12 67.62 -33.42 -23.23
CA ILE A 12 68.98 -32.84 -23.43
C ILE A 12 69.11 -32.02 -24.75
N LEU A 13 69.53 -30.73 -24.81
CA LEU A 13 69.94 -29.73 -23.80
C LEU A 13 70.30 -28.37 -24.49
N PHE A 14 70.36 -27.24 -23.74
CA PHE A 14 71.09 -25.98 -24.03
C PHE A 14 70.70 -25.12 -25.28
N LEU A 15 71.08 -23.84 -25.46
CA LEU A 15 71.79 -22.79 -24.68
C LEU A 15 70.93 -21.48 -24.75
N LEU A 16 70.70 -20.67 -23.70
CA LEU A 16 71.57 -19.74 -22.95
C LEU A 16 71.78 -18.36 -23.62
N LEU A 17 71.44 -17.27 -22.89
CA LEU A 17 72.01 -15.88 -22.83
C LEU A 17 70.87 -14.85 -22.62
N VAL A 18 70.56 -14.35 -21.41
CA VAL A 18 71.33 -13.47 -20.48
C VAL A 18 71.03 -11.97 -20.72
N GLY A 19 70.61 -11.26 -19.67
CA GLY A 19 70.23 -9.83 -19.76
C GLY A 19 69.89 -9.09 -18.44
N MET A 20 70.69 -9.26 -17.37
CA MET A 20 70.78 -8.38 -16.17
C MET A 20 69.56 -8.36 -15.20
N CYS A 21 69.70 -8.71 -13.91
CA CYS A 21 70.14 -7.89 -12.74
C CYS A 21 69.22 -6.69 -12.42
N SER A 22 68.81 -6.40 -11.17
CA SER A 22 69.31 -6.82 -9.84
C SER A 22 68.19 -6.86 -8.78
N CYS A 23 68.44 -7.56 -7.66
CA CYS A 23 67.53 -7.68 -6.51
C CYS A 23 67.61 -6.48 -5.52
N SER A 24 66.50 -6.19 -4.83
CA SER A 24 66.42 -5.73 -3.43
C SER A 24 64.99 -5.99 -2.93
N GLU A 25 64.78 -6.98 -2.06
CA GLU A 25 64.58 -6.80 -0.60
C GLU A 25 63.27 -6.11 -0.18
N ASN A 26 62.49 -6.88 0.59
CA ASN A 26 61.44 -6.51 1.55
C ASN A 26 60.91 -5.07 1.57
N SER A 27 59.60 -4.94 1.30
CA SER A 27 58.73 -4.36 2.32
C SER A 27 57.43 -5.16 2.42
N TYR A 28 57.19 -5.73 3.61
CA TYR A 28 55.82 -5.81 4.12
C TYR A 28 55.32 -4.37 4.16
N THR A 29 54.31 -4.03 3.35
CA THR A 29 53.59 -2.77 3.56
C THR A 29 52.75 -2.93 4.81
N ASP A 30 53.34 -2.46 5.91
CA ASP A 30 52.69 -2.14 7.17
C ASP A 30 51.37 -1.39 6.94
N GLY A 31 50.46 -1.48 7.90
CA GLY A 31 49.06 -1.12 7.73
C GLY A 31 48.89 0.28 7.14
N GLN A 32 48.22 0.38 5.99
CA GLN A 32 47.52 1.63 5.72
C GLN A 32 46.59 1.87 6.90
N PRO A 33 46.61 3.05 7.54
CA PRO A 33 45.56 3.37 8.48
C PRO A 33 44.24 3.26 7.72
N GLU A 34 43.25 2.55 8.29
CA GLU A 34 41.88 2.66 7.80
C GLU A 34 41.55 4.15 7.75
N GLU A 35 41.41 4.68 6.54
CA GLU A 35 41.08 6.07 6.33
C GLU A 35 39.69 6.24 6.95
N LYS A 36 39.63 6.85 8.14
CA LYS A 36 38.36 7.01 8.85
C LYS A 36 37.37 7.64 7.86
N PRO A 37 36.24 6.99 7.56
CA PRO A 37 35.32 7.51 6.58
C PRO A 37 34.94 8.93 6.98
N ASP A 38 35.00 9.86 6.04
CA ASP A 38 34.58 11.24 6.28
C ASP A 38 33.05 11.21 6.38
N LEU A 39 32.56 11.13 7.62
CA LEU A 39 31.15 10.94 7.95
C LEU A 39 30.53 12.26 8.38
N ARG A 40 29.53 12.74 7.63
CA ARG A 40 28.75 13.93 7.95
C ARG A 40 27.31 13.56 8.29
N LYS A 41 26.78 14.11 9.38
CA LYS A 41 25.34 14.02 9.69
C LYS A 41 24.57 15.02 8.83
N GLN A 42 23.48 14.56 8.21
CA GLN A 42 22.55 15.37 7.44
C GLN A 42 21.17 15.29 8.09
N THR A 43 20.63 16.43 8.52
CA THR A 43 19.23 16.54 8.94
C THR A 43 18.33 16.49 7.70
N ILE A 44 17.26 15.70 7.80
CA ILE A 44 16.19 15.59 6.81
C ILE A 44 14.93 16.24 7.39
N LYS A 45 14.32 17.20 6.70
CA LYS A 45 12.98 17.68 7.03
C LYS A 45 11.94 17.06 6.11
N ILE A 46 10.85 16.57 6.68
CA ILE A 46 9.73 15.99 5.94
C ILE A 46 8.48 16.81 6.23
N TYR A 47 7.83 17.32 5.19
CA TYR A 47 6.54 17.97 5.25
C TYR A 47 5.44 17.00 4.78
N ILE A 48 4.29 16.99 5.44
CA ILE A 48 3.27 15.95 5.28
C ILE A 48 1.89 16.57 5.14
N GLY A 49 1.30 16.41 3.95
CA GLY A 49 0.02 17.00 3.58
C GLY A 49 0.10 18.51 3.29
N GLY A 50 -0.82 19.00 2.48
CA GLY A 50 -0.90 20.39 2.07
C GLY A 50 -1.02 20.53 0.54
N ASN A 51 -1.92 21.40 0.11
CA ASN A 51 -2.04 21.87 -1.28
C ASN A 51 -1.81 23.39 -1.35
N SER A 52 -1.29 23.97 -0.27
CA SER A 52 -1.12 25.41 -0.04
C SER A 52 -0.01 25.67 1.01
N ASP A 53 1.23 25.63 0.51
CA ASP A 53 2.56 26.13 0.95
C ASP A 53 2.94 26.51 2.41
N PRO A 54 4.25 26.66 2.67
CA PRO A 54 4.78 27.92 3.23
C PRO A 54 5.64 28.80 2.30
N ALA A 55 6.49 28.24 1.43
CA ALA A 55 7.38 29.03 0.55
C ALA A 55 7.98 28.31 -0.70
N ASP A 56 7.59 27.08 -1.08
CA ASP A 56 7.87 26.55 -2.43
C ASP A 56 6.78 25.63 -3.03
N ILE A 57 5.54 26.11 -2.98
CA ILE A 57 4.68 26.17 -4.19
C ILE A 57 5.26 27.22 -5.16
N LEU A 58 6.03 28.18 -4.65
CA LEU A 58 6.46 29.39 -5.35
C LEU A 58 7.27 29.18 -6.65
N THR A 59 7.87 28.01 -6.93
CA THR A 59 8.62 27.78 -8.19
C THR A 59 8.52 26.39 -8.84
N ARG A 60 7.97 25.35 -8.19
CA ARG A 60 7.95 23.97 -8.75
C ARG A 60 6.54 23.50 -9.13
N ASP A 61 6.42 22.89 -10.31
CA ASP A 61 5.17 22.27 -10.75
C ASP A 61 4.70 21.20 -9.75
N LEU A 62 3.41 21.23 -9.43
CA LEU A 62 2.76 20.22 -8.61
C LEU A 62 2.92 18.83 -9.25
N PRO A 63 3.10 17.74 -8.47
CA PRO A 63 3.12 16.39 -9.03
C PRO A 63 1.88 16.14 -9.89
N PRO A 64 2.01 15.75 -11.18
CA PRO A 64 0.85 15.75 -12.06
C PRO A 64 -0.28 14.83 -11.54
N GLY A 65 -1.53 15.26 -11.74
CA GLY A 65 -2.70 14.67 -11.10
C GLY A 65 -3.15 15.36 -9.79
N ILE A 66 -2.50 16.45 -9.36
CA ILE A 66 -3.16 17.44 -8.49
C ILE A 66 -3.96 18.38 -9.40
N GLU A 67 -5.14 17.90 -9.81
CA GLU A 67 -6.14 18.66 -10.57
C GLU A 67 -7.27 19.03 -9.61
N GLY A 68 -7.34 20.31 -9.22
CA GLY A 68 -8.33 20.85 -8.26
C GLY A 68 -7.76 21.21 -6.89
N GLU A 69 -8.61 21.77 -6.02
CA GLU A 69 -8.28 21.96 -4.60
C GLU A 69 -8.09 20.60 -3.92
N GLY A 70 -6.84 20.14 -3.86
CA GLY A 70 -6.51 18.86 -3.24
C GLY A 70 -6.92 18.84 -1.76
N VAL A 71 -7.14 17.62 -1.26
CA VAL A 71 -7.51 17.24 0.13
C VAL A 71 -7.66 18.40 1.13
N THR A 72 -8.86 18.98 1.20
CA THR A 72 -9.36 19.61 2.44
C THR A 72 -9.81 18.49 3.39
N GLY A 73 -8.87 17.96 4.17
CA GLY A 73 -9.09 16.84 5.07
C GLY A 73 -7.88 16.56 5.98
N THR A 74 -8.12 15.86 7.09
CA THR A 74 -7.14 15.66 8.17
C THR A 74 -5.95 14.79 7.72
N CYS A 75 -4.74 15.32 7.83
CA CYS A 75 -3.51 14.52 7.76
C CYS A 75 -3.35 13.75 9.07
N ASN A 76 -3.70 12.46 9.08
CA ASN A 76 -3.69 11.64 10.31
C ASN A 76 -2.35 10.94 10.60
N VAL A 77 -1.31 11.19 9.79
CA VAL A 77 0.04 10.63 9.98
C VAL A 77 0.58 10.92 11.37
N ASN A 78 1.11 9.88 12.02
CA ASN A 78 1.81 9.95 13.31
C ASN A 78 3.22 9.35 13.28
N GLU A 79 3.57 8.60 12.22
CA GLU A 79 4.91 8.06 12.00
C GLU A 79 5.34 8.25 10.54
N VAL A 80 6.64 8.45 10.30
CA VAL A 80 7.26 8.47 8.97
C VAL A 80 8.44 7.52 8.93
N ALA A 81 8.47 6.56 8.02
CA ALA A 81 9.63 5.71 7.76
C ALA A 81 10.47 6.29 6.61
N LEU A 82 11.75 6.59 6.87
CA LEU A 82 12.71 6.94 5.82
C LEU A 82 13.30 5.66 5.20
N MET A 83 13.37 5.59 3.88
CA MET A 83 14.07 4.54 3.15
C MET A 83 15.20 5.21 2.36
N VAL A 84 16.43 4.85 2.70
CA VAL A 84 17.65 5.42 2.12
C VAL A 84 18.29 4.37 1.25
N PHE A 85 18.71 4.78 0.05
CA PHE A 85 19.48 3.97 -0.87
C PHE A 85 20.78 4.72 -1.19
N ARG A 86 21.89 4.00 -1.35
CA ARG A 86 23.20 4.56 -1.67
C ARG A 86 23.83 3.86 -2.87
N ARG A 87 24.65 4.60 -3.62
CA ARG A 87 25.57 4.04 -4.63
C ARG A 87 26.93 4.70 -4.49
N LYS A 88 27.98 4.07 -5.02
CA LYS A 88 29.30 4.73 -5.10
C LYS A 88 29.19 6.02 -5.91
N ALA A 89 29.77 7.11 -5.43
CA ALA A 89 29.73 8.40 -6.10
C ALA A 89 30.26 8.29 -7.54
N GLY A 90 29.59 8.92 -8.50
CA GLY A 90 29.93 8.88 -9.92
C GLY A 90 29.79 7.52 -10.62
N SER A 91 29.32 6.45 -9.95
CA SER A 91 29.29 5.09 -10.54
C SER A 91 28.24 4.88 -11.63
N GLY A 92 27.23 5.75 -11.72
CA GLY A 92 26.15 5.67 -12.72
C GLY A 92 25.16 4.49 -12.55
N GLY A 93 25.45 3.53 -11.66
CA GLY A 93 24.57 2.40 -11.34
C GLY A 93 23.33 2.81 -10.53
N ASP A 94 22.45 1.83 -10.31
CA ASP A 94 21.30 2.00 -9.41
C ASP A 94 21.75 2.07 -7.94
N PHE A 95 20.87 2.59 -7.08
CA PHE A 95 21.12 2.74 -5.65
C PHE A 95 20.71 1.46 -4.91
N LEU A 96 21.55 0.97 -4.00
CA LEU A 96 21.30 -0.18 -3.13
C LEU A 96 20.79 0.26 -1.77
N PHE A 97 19.93 -0.53 -1.14
CA PHE A 97 19.34 -0.19 0.16
C PHE A 97 20.42 0.05 1.25
N ASP A 98 20.36 1.23 1.87
CA ASP A 98 21.22 1.61 2.99
C ASP A 98 20.47 1.42 4.31
N LYS A 99 20.59 0.20 4.84
CA LYS A 99 19.97 -0.23 6.10
C LYS A 99 20.38 0.62 7.30
N ASP A 100 21.63 1.07 7.36
CA ASP A 100 22.17 1.85 8.49
C ASP A 100 21.53 3.25 8.57
N ASN A 101 21.10 3.78 7.43
CA ASN A 101 20.46 5.08 7.30
C ASN A 101 18.91 4.99 7.17
N SER A 102 18.32 3.81 7.13
CA SER A 102 16.88 3.60 6.90
C SER A 102 16.10 3.31 8.18
N ALA A 103 14.77 3.34 8.08
CA ALA A 103 13.87 2.68 9.02
C ALA A 103 14.21 1.19 9.14
N ALA A 104 13.92 0.59 10.30
CA ALA A 104 14.09 -0.85 10.50
C ALA A 104 12.99 -1.64 9.76
N PHE A 105 13.34 -2.77 9.15
CA PHE A 105 12.42 -3.72 8.52
C PHE A 105 12.72 -5.14 9.01
N ASN A 106 11.69 -6.00 9.06
CA ASN A 106 11.88 -7.44 9.23
C ASN A 106 12.08 -8.16 7.88
N SER A 107 12.37 -9.47 7.90
CA SER A 107 12.58 -10.29 6.70
C SER A 107 11.41 -10.34 5.73
N ASP A 108 10.20 -10.03 6.20
CA ASP A 108 8.97 -10.06 5.42
C ASP A 108 8.58 -8.67 4.88
N GLY A 109 9.41 -7.66 5.12
CA GLY A 109 9.22 -6.28 4.66
C GLY A 109 8.36 -5.39 5.57
N PHE A 110 7.95 -5.86 6.75
CA PHE A 110 7.23 -5.01 7.70
C PHE A 110 8.19 -4.05 8.41
N ILE A 111 7.84 -2.77 8.47
CA ILE A 111 8.55 -1.78 9.28
C ILE A 111 8.58 -2.22 10.75
N GLN A 112 9.65 -1.92 11.45
CA GLN A 112 9.86 -2.20 12.87
C GLN A 112 10.18 -0.89 13.63
N ASP A 113 10.14 -0.96 14.96
CA ASP A 113 10.65 0.14 15.79
C ASP A 113 12.18 0.17 15.73
N GLY A 114 12.75 1.35 15.46
CA GLY A 114 14.18 1.56 15.29
C GLY A 114 14.55 2.06 13.89
N GLY A 115 15.84 2.36 13.71
CA GLY A 115 16.33 3.06 12.51
C GLY A 115 15.72 4.46 12.38
N ASN A 116 15.64 4.97 11.15
CA ASN A 116 14.99 6.24 10.82
C ASN A 116 13.45 6.10 10.66
N THR A 117 12.80 5.55 11.68
CA THR A 117 11.34 5.63 11.89
C THR A 117 11.03 6.82 12.80
N LEU A 118 10.51 7.89 12.21
CA LEU A 118 10.30 9.19 12.85
C LEU A 118 8.92 9.23 13.53
N LYS A 119 8.89 9.36 14.87
CA LYS A 119 7.65 9.39 15.66
C LYS A 119 7.24 10.80 16.14
N GLU A 120 8.13 11.78 16.02
CA GLU A 120 7.85 13.18 16.40
C GLU A 120 7.18 13.95 15.25
N VAL A 121 6.01 13.46 14.81
CA VAL A 121 5.21 14.10 13.77
C VAL A 121 4.29 15.16 14.40
N LYS A 122 4.48 16.43 14.05
CA LYS A 122 3.81 17.59 14.70
C LYS A 122 3.29 18.59 13.67
N PRO A 123 2.30 19.46 13.99
CA PRO A 123 1.87 20.54 13.10
C PRO A 123 3.00 21.51 12.77
N VAL A 124 3.03 22.05 11.55
CA VAL A 124 3.98 23.12 11.16
C VAL A 124 3.56 24.44 11.81
N VAL A 125 4.45 25.01 12.62
CA VAL A 125 4.19 26.26 13.35
C VAL A 125 3.99 27.42 12.38
N GLY A 126 2.87 28.13 12.51
CA GLY A 126 2.52 29.27 11.66
C GLY A 126 1.87 28.91 10.32
N SER A 127 1.69 27.62 10.01
CA SER A 127 0.91 27.20 8.84
C SER A 127 -0.60 27.40 9.07
N THR A 128 -1.31 27.88 8.05
CA THR A 128 -2.78 27.87 8.00
C THR A 128 -3.35 26.59 7.41
N SER A 129 -2.50 25.71 6.85
CA SER A 129 -2.88 24.39 6.35
C SER A 129 -2.67 23.32 7.43
N ASN A 130 -3.39 22.19 7.32
CA ASN A 130 -3.25 21.00 8.20
C ASN A 130 -1.93 20.22 7.98
N MET A 131 -0.88 20.90 7.53
CA MET A 131 0.44 20.33 7.26
C MET A 131 1.17 19.98 8.55
N LYS A 132 1.81 18.82 8.55
CA LYS A 132 2.70 18.36 9.63
C LYS A 132 4.15 18.32 9.16
N GLU A 133 5.09 18.40 10.09
CA GLU A 133 6.51 18.15 9.88
C GLU A 133 7.02 16.98 10.73
N ALA A 134 8.05 16.31 10.23
CA ALA A 134 8.84 15.29 10.93
C ALA A 134 10.32 15.45 10.54
N HIS A 135 11.24 15.26 11.50
CA HIS A 135 12.67 15.43 11.25
C HIS A 135 13.44 14.12 11.46
N GLY A 136 14.30 13.77 10.50
CA GLY A 136 15.18 12.61 10.55
C GLY A 136 16.66 12.99 10.43
N THR A 137 17.56 12.01 10.51
CA THR A 137 19.00 12.25 10.31
C THR A 137 19.66 11.04 9.67
N ILE A 138 20.43 11.28 8.60
CA ILE A 138 21.28 10.26 7.98
C ILE A 138 22.76 10.61 8.20
N THR A 139 23.63 9.62 8.01
CA THR A 139 25.09 9.79 7.98
C THR A 139 25.60 9.55 6.56
N LYS A 140 26.10 10.62 5.92
CA LYS A 140 26.68 10.62 4.58
C LYS A 140 28.19 10.30 4.65
N SER A 141 28.69 9.53 3.70
CA SER A 141 30.13 9.33 3.44
C SER A 141 30.54 9.95 2.10
N LYS A 142 31.78 10.44 2.00
CA LYS A 142 32.38 10.97 0.75
C LYS A 142 32.33 10.00 -0.44
N ASP A 143 32.31 8.68 -0.18
CA ASP A 143 32.39 7.65 -1.21
C ASP A 143 31.04 7.36 -1.87
N TYR A 144 29.94 7.94 -1.37
CA TYR A 144 28.58 7.59 -1.75
C TYR A 144 27.71 8.79 -2.11
N GLU A 145 26.78 8.53 -3.02
CA GLU A 145 25.60 9.35 -3.31
C GLU A 145 24.36 8.65 -2.76
N TYR A 146 23.36 9.43 -2.34
CA TYR A 146 22.17 8.93 -1.65
C TYR A 146 20.87 9.29 -2.37
N ARG A 147 19.86 8.44 -2.23
CA ARG A 147 18.45 8.67 -2.57
C ARG A 147 17.62 8.41 -1.32
N ILE A 148 16.67 9.30 -1.01
CA ILE A 148 15.83 9.15 0.18
C ILE A 148 14.36 9.25 -0.22
N PHE A 149 13.60 8.28 0.27
CA PHE A 149 12.16 8.19 0.16
C PHE A 149 11.55 8.16 1.55
N ALA A 150 10.31 8.59 1.67
CA ALA A 150 9.62 8.62 2.95
C ALA A 150 8.18 8.16 2.81
N LEU A 151 7.72 7.36 3.77
CA LEU A 151 6.35 6.88 3.89
C LEU A 151 5.76 7.35 5.22
N GLY A 152 4.70 8.17 5.15
CA GLY A 152 3.90 8.58 6.30
C GLY A 152 2.66 7.70 6.45
N TYR A 153 2.37 7.26 7.67
CA TYR A 153 1.25 6.39 8.02
C TYR A 153 0.78 6.65 9.47
N ASN A 154 -0.30 6.00 9.90
CA ASN A 154 -0.89 6.14 11.23
C ASN A 154 -0.93 4.81 12.02
N THR A 155 -0.13 4.70 13.08
CA THR A 155 -0.09 3.52 13.97
C THR A 155 -1.20 3.49 15.03
N ALA A 156 -2.05 4.52 15.10
CA ALA A 156 -3.17 4.62 16.01
C ALA A 156 -4.42 5.20 15.34
N ARG A 157 -4.71 4.80 14.09
CA ARG A 157 -5.93 5.24 13.39
C ARG A 157 -7.13 4.59 14.07
N VAL A 158 -8.10 5.38 14.56
CA VAL A 158 -9.38 4.82 14.98
C VAL A 158 -10.01 4.15 13.76
N ASP A 159 -10.41 2.89 13.89
CA ASP A 159 -11.14 2.20 12.84
C ASP A 159 -12.48 2.91 12.59
N ASP A 160 -12.79 3.24 11.33
CA ASP A 160 -14.07 3.86 10.94
C ASP A 160 -15.23 2.83 10.97
N HIS A 161 -15.06 1.71 11.70
CA HIS A 161 -16.03 0.63 11.92
C HIS A 161 -17.00 1.05 13.03
N PRO A 162 -18.27 1.36 12.72
CA PRO A 162 -19.23 2.02 13.61
C PRO A 162 -19.38 1.52 15.06
N VAL A 163 -19.20 0.22 15.36
CA VAL A 163 -19.47 -0.33 16.70
C VAL A 163 -18.25 -0.52 17.61
N ASN A 164 -17.04 -0.63 17.10
CA ASN A 164 -15.86 -0.84 17.94
C ASN A 164 -14.69 0.06 17.54
N ASN A 165 -14.55 1.20 18.24
CA ASN A 165 -13.39 2.08 18.17
C ASN A 165 -12.11 1.32 18.59
N ARG A 166 -11.48 0.62 17.66
CA ARG A 166 -10.18 -0.03 17.81
C ARG A 166 -9.13 0.83 17.15
N ASN A 167 -7.97 0.96 17.78
CA ASN A 167 -6.82 1.59 17.14
C ASN A 167 -6.18 0.59 16.17
N ILE A 168 -6.17 0.94 14.89
CA ILE A 168 -5.45 0.26 13.83
C ILE A 168 -4.00 0.73 13.83
N ASN A 169 -3.11 -0.26 13.81
CA ASN A 169 -1.72 -0.07 13.45
C ASN A 169 -1.53 -0.27 11.94
N GLU A 170 -1.54 0.81 11.15
CA GLU A 170 -1.42 0.73 9.68
C GLU A 170 -0.11 0.07 9.21
N ARG A 171 0.92 0.01 10.06
CA ARG A 171 2.17 -0.71 9.82
C ARG A 171 1.96 -2.19 9.45
N GLU A 172 0.85 -2.79 9.90
CA GLU A 172 0.51 -4.19 9.64
C GLU A 172 -0.28 -4.38 8.33
N ASP A 173 -0.65 -3.30 7.65
CA ASP A 173 -1.47 -3.32 6.43
C ASP A 173 -0.65 -3.27 5.13
N PHE A 174 0.66 -3.04 5.23
CA PHE A 174 1.57 -3.03 4.08
C PHE A 174 2.96 -3.58 4.42
N LYS A 175 3.69 -3.95 3.38
CA LYS A 175 5.08 -4.40 3.40
C LYS A 175 5.90 -3.62 2.38
N ILE A 176 7.19 -3.45 2.65
CA ILE A 176 8.17 -2.95 1.68
C ILE A 176 8.98 -4.13 1.18
N VAL A 177 8.84 -4.43 -0.10
CA VAL A 177 9.34 -5.67 -0.72
C VAL A 177 10.16 -5.40 -1.98
N ASP A 178 10.98 -6.37 -2.35
CA ASP A 178 11.63 -6.43 -3.66
C ASP A 178 10.65 -6.85 -4.78
N ALA A 179 11.16 -6.93 -6.01
CA ALA A 179 10.38 -7.32 -7.19
C ALA A 179 9.85 -8.77 -7.13
N GLN A 180 10.34 -9.59 -6.19
CA GLN A 180 9.89 -10.97 -5.94
C GLN A 180 8.98 -11.10 -4.71
N GLY A 181 8.61 -9.99 -4.07
CA GLY A 181 7.71 -9.97 -2.90
C GLY A 181 8.35 -10.36 -1.58
N LYS A 182 9.68 -10.32 -1.46
CA LYS A 182 10.42 -10.56 -0.20
C LYS A 182 10.82 -9.25 0.45
N GLY A 183 11.04 -9.24 1.77
CA GLY A 183 11.50 -8.03 2.47
C GLY A 183 12.84 -7.53 1.91
N ILE A 184 12.94 -6.20 1.75
CA ILE A 184 14.13 -5.55 1.22
C ILE A 184 15.37 -5.76 2.10
N ASN A 185 16.54 -5.83 1.48
CA ASN A 185 17.83 -6.01 2.15
C ASN A 185 18.94 -5.24 1.42
N GLU A 186 20.16 -5.29 1.93
CA GLU A 186 21.33 -4.54 1.44
C GLU A 186 21.69 -4.80 -0.03
N ASN A 187 21.14 -5.86 -0.66
CA ASN A 187 21.31 -6.17 -2.09
C ASN A 187 20.13 -5.71 -2.97
N THR A 188 19.03 -5.24 -2.38
CA THR A 188 17.86 -4.75 -3.12
C THR A 188 18.19 -3.41 -3.79
N THR A 189 17.98 -3.33 -5.10
CA THR A 189 18.13 -2.08 -5.84
C THR A 189 16.86 -1.23 -5.75
N LEU A 190 17.01 0.09 -5.85
CA LEU A 190 15.90 1.04 -5.76
C LEU A 190 14.81 0.78 -6.81
N SER A 191 15.19 0.40 -8.04
CA SER A 191 14.22 0.09 -9.10
C SER A 191 13.33 -1.14 -8.83
N GLU A 192 13.71 -2.01 -7.88
CA GLU A 192 12.94 -3.21 -7.52
C GLU A 192 11.93 -2.98 -6.38
N VAL A 193 12.02 -1.84 -5.67
CA VAL A 193 11.31 -1.63 -4.39
C VAL A 193 9.83 -1.34 -4.62
N LYS A 194 8.97 -2.08 -3.94
CA LYS A 194 7.52 -1.90 -3.93
C LYS A 194 6.96 -1.75 -2.53
N LEU A 195 5.84 -1.03 -2.44
CA LEU A 195 4.87 -1.21 -1.37
C LEU A 195 3.86 -2.28 -1.82
N GLN A 196 3.65 -3.29 -0.97
CA GLN A 196 2.66 -4.35 -1.17
C GLN A 196 1.63 -4.32 -0.03
N LEU A 197 0.34 -4.29 -0.37
CA LEU A 197 -0.75 -4.35 0.62
C LEU A 197 -0.91 -5.77 1.18
N VAL A 198 -1.18 -5.87 2.48
CA VAL A 198 -1.40 -7.15 3.17
C VAL A 198 -2.80 -7.68 2.89
N LYS A 199 -2.83 -8.88 2.31
CA LYS A 199 -4.04 -9.68 2.06
C LYS A 199 -4.27 -10.60 3.25
N ARG A 200 -5.43 -10.49 3.91
CA ARG A 200 -5.85 -11.34 5.04
C ARG A 200 -7.03 -12.20 4.62
N LYS A 201 -7.14 -13.45 5.08
CA LYS A 201 -8.30 -14.29 4.72
C LYS A 201 -9.56 -13.81 5.44
N TYR A 202 -10.74 -13.93 4.83
CA TYR A 202 -12.00 -13.55 5.51
C TYR A 202 -12.26 -14.36 6.77
N SER A 203 -11.93 -15.66 6.75
CA SER A 203 -12.08 -16.57 7.90
C SER A 203 -11.25 -16.18 9.13
N GLU A 204 -10.27 -15.29 8.97
CA GLU A 204 -9.44 -14.75 10.06
C GLU A 204 -10.01 -13.45 10.65
N LEU A 205 -11.06 -12.87 10.05
CA LEU A 205 -11.54 -11.52 10.35
C LEU A 205 -13.05 -11.41 10.62
N SER A 206 -13.90 -12.11 9.85
CA SER A 206 -15.34 -12.19 10.13
C SER A 206 -15.97 -13.43 9.52
N GLU A 207 -16.66 -14.20 10.36
CA GLU A 207 -17.51 -15.33 9.96
C GLU A 207 -18.60 -14.90 8.96
N PHE A 208 -19.14 -13.68 9.05
CA PHE A 208 -20.16 -13.17 8.13
C PHE A 208 -19.66 -13.08 6.67
N LEU A 209 -18.42 -12.62 6.47
CA LEU A 209 -17.81 -12.57 5.13
C LEU A 209 -17.45 -13.97 4.59
N ALA A 210 -17.32 -14.96 5.48
CA ALA A 210 -17.10 -16.36 5.12
C ALA A 210 -18.41 -17.15 4.89
N HIS A 211 -19.53 -16.75 5.47
CA HIS A 211 -20.78 -17.52 5.43
C HIS A 211 -21.63 -17.26 4.19
N ARG A 212 -21.96 -18.34 3.46
CA ARG A 212 -23.02 -18.38 2.44
C ARG A 212 -24.36 -18.61 3.12
N ASP A 213 -25.36 -17.76 2.86
CA ASP A 213 -26.65 -18.29 2.39
C ASP A 213 -27.57 -17.23 1.78
N TYR A 214 -28.04 -17.54 0.57
CA TYR A 214 -29.31 -17.07 0.03
C TYR A 214 -30.15 -18.31 -0.30
N LYS A 215 -31.39 -18.34 0.21
CA LYS A 215 -32.33 -19.47 0.28
C LYS A 215 -31.95 -20.58 1.26
N GLY A 216 -32.44 -20.41 2.50
CA GLY A 216 -32.21 -21.36 3.58
C GLY A 216 -32.67 -22.79 3.25
N SER A 217 -31.76 -23.73 3.50
CA SER A 217 -32.09 -25.14 3.70
C SER A 217 -31.24 -25.67 4.86
N HIS A 218 -31.90 -26.19 5.90
CA HIS A 218 -31.23 -26.77 7.06
C HIS A 218 -30.59 -28.11 6.70
N SER A 219 -29.29 -28.13 6.39
CA SER A 219 -28.47 -29.34 6.53
C SER A 219 -27.03 -28.98 6.90
N VAL A 220 -26.57 -29.51 8.03
CA VAL A 220 -25.39 -29.03 8.80
C VAL A 220 -24.04 -29.46 8.18
N LEU A 221 -24.01 -29.88 6.90
CA LEU A 221 -22.85 -30.55 6.31
C LEU A 221 -22.53 -30.19 4.85
N ASP A 222 -23.36 -29.45 4.12
CA ASP A 222 -23.16 -29.24 2.68
C ASP A 222 -22.95 -27.77 2.22
N ALA A 223 -21.71 -27.54 1.78
CA ALA A 223 -21.24 -26.43 0.93
C ALA A 223 -21.16 -25.02 1.55
N TYR A 224 -20.15 -24.79 2.38
CA TYR A 224 -19.58 -23.44 2.56
C TYR A 224 -18.86 -23.01 1.26
N LYS A 225 -19.56 -22.33 0.34
CA LYS A 225 -18.91 -21.61 -0.78
C LYS A 225 -19.67 -20.32 -1.11
N ILE A 226 -18.97 -19.20 -1.04
CA ILE A 226 -19.35 -17.96 -1.71
C ILE A 226 -19.56 -18.27 -3.21
N ASN A 227 -20.42 -17.52 -3.92
CA ASN A 227 -20.38 -17.53 -5.40
C ASN A 227 -18.93 -17.24 -5.86
N ASN A 228 -18.54 -17.72 -7.05
CA ASN A 228 -17.16 -17.63 -7.59
C ASN A 228 -16.74 -16.18 -8.00
N HIS A 229 -17.21 -15.18 -7.25
CA HIS A 229 -17.13 -13.75 -7.50
C HIS A 229 -16.54 -12.97 -6.32
N ILE A 230 -15.98 -13.61 -5.28
CA ILE A 230 -15.26 -12.90 -4.21
C ILE A 230 -13.89 -13.56 -3.99
N THR A 231 -12.86 -12.75 -3.74
CA THR A 231 -11.45 -13.18 -3.68
C THR A 231 -11.09 -14.01 -2.44
N GLY A 232 -11.97 -14.12 -1.45
CA GLY A 232 -11.64 -14.72 -0.15
C GLY A 232 -10.74 -13.84 0.75
N TYR A 233 -10.35 -12.66 0.27
CA TYR A 233 -9.42 -11.76 0.95
C TYR A 233 -10.06 -10.44 1.39
N TRP A 234 -9.78 -10.04 2.63
CA TRP A 234 -9.93 -8.66 3.07
C TRP A 234 -8.62 -7.91 2.87
N VAL A 235 -8.70 -6.71 2.30
CA VAL A 235 -7.54 -5.82 2.12
C VAL A 235 -7.89 -4.44 2.64
N ARG A 236 -7.28 -4.08 3.77
CA ARG A 236 -7.39 -2.72 4.33
C ARG A 236 -6.24 -1.89 3.79
N THR A 237 -6.52 -0.93 2.92
CA THR A 237 -5.51 0.04 2.50
C THR A 237 -5.26 1.06 3.63
N PRO A 238 -4.00 1.33 4.00
CA PRO A 238 -3.68 2.39 4.95
C PRO A 238 -3.66 3.78 4.29
N GLU A 239 -3.73 4.84 5.08
CA GLU A 239 -3.64 6.23 4.60
C GLU A 239 -2.18 6.60 4.30
N ILE A 240 -1.63 6.00 3.24
CA ILE A 240 -0.23 6.18 2.86
C ILE A 240 0.00 7.59 2.29
N PHE A 241 0.94 8.31 2.89
CA PHE A 241 1.60 9.47 2.31
C PHE A 241 2.98 9.07 1.82
N TYR A 242 3.39 9.53 0.65
CA TYR A 242 4.68 9.18 0.04
C TYR A 242 5.32 10.38 -0.65
N GLY A 243 6.66 10.41 -0.64
CA GLY A 243 7.44 11.45 -1.32
C GLY A 243 8.94 11.14 -1.36
N THR A 244 9.65 11.87 -2.22
CA THR A 244 11.10 11.88 -2.36
C THR A 244 11.70 13.06 -1.59
N CYS A 245 12.94 12.90 -1.12
CA CYS A 245 13.71 14.00 -0.54
C CYS A 245 14.79 14.47 -1.51
N TYR A 246 15.10 15.77 -1.45
CA TYR A 246 16.08 16.43 -2.30
C TYR A 246 16.81 17.51 -1.51
N THR A 247 18.02 17.85 -1.97
CA THR A 247 18.80 18.97 -1.42
C THR A 247 18.15 20.30 -1.84
N VAL A 248 17.93 21.23 -0.91
CA VAL A 248 17.35 22.55 -1.21
C VAL A 248 18.19 23.29 -2.26
N ASN A 249 17.52 23.97 -3.19
CA ASN A 249 18.08 24.59 -4.41
C ASN A 249 18.68 23.61 -5.44
N LYS A 250 18.44 22.30 -5.30
CA LYS A 250 18.81 21.27 -6.28
C LYS A 250 17.56 20.71 -6.96
N GLN A 251 17.61 20.52 -8.27
CA GLN A 251 16.49 19.95 -9.04
C GLN A 251 16.52 18.41 -9.09
N ASP A 252 17.68 17.79 -8.85
CA ASP A 252 17.79 16.34 -8.72
C ASP A 252 17.60 15.88 -7.26
N GLU A 253 17.10 14.65 -7.13
CA GLU A 253 16.80 14.02 -5.84
C GLU A 253 18.00 13.19 -5.32
N THR A 254 19.19 13.35 -5.92
CA THR A 254 20.43 12.69 -5.49
C THR A 254 21.15 13.56 -4.49
N ILE A 255 21.33 13.07 -3.27
CA ILE A 255 21.97 13.79 -2.18
C ILE A 255 23.44 13.41 -2.16
N SER A 256 24.31 14.38 -2.41
CA SER A 256 25.76 14.18 -2.45
C SER A 256 26.41 14.49 -1.10
N PHE A 257 27.64 14.01 -0.91
CA PHE A 257 28.39 14.30 0.33
C PHE A 257 28.62 15.80 0.55
N GLN A 258 28.96 16.53 -0.52
CA GLN A 258 29.24 17.98 -0.52
C GLN A 258 27.96 18.84 -0.44
N ASP A 259 26.78 18.25 -0.43
CA ASP A 259 25.52 18.99 -0.26
C ASP A 259 25.42 19.47 1.19
N ASP A 260 25.90 20.69 1.48
CA ASP A 260 25.82 21.29 2.82
C ASP A 260 24.48 22.02 3.08
N ASN A 261 23.61 22.11 2.05
CA ASN A 261 22.25 22.62 2.17
C ASN A 261 21.35 21.64 2.96
N GLU A 262 20.21 22.16 3.43
CA GLU A 262 19.16 21.34 4.01
C GLU A 262 18.61 20.32 2.99
N VAL A 263 18.27 19.12 3.45
CA VAL A 263 17.55 18.13 2.65
C VAL A 263 16.10 18.11 3.12
N THR A 264 15.18 18.27 2.16
CA THR A 264 13.75 18.38 2.41
C THR A 264 12.97 17.39 1.54
N GLY A 265 11.78 16.99 1.97
CA GLY A 265 10.85 16.19 1.17
C GLY A 265 9.39 16.47 1.55
N THR A 266 8.49 16.35 0.58
CA THR A 266 7.04 16.57 0.79
C THR A 266 6.28 15.29 0.48
N LEU A 267 5.50 14.80 1.45
CA LEU A 267 4.68 13.61 1.30
C LEU A 267 3.26 13.99 0.94
N TYR A 268 2.80 13.51 -0.21
CA TYR A 268 1.43 13.64 -0.68
C TYR A 268 0.71 12.30 -0.50
N ARG A 269 -0.63 12.31 -0.35
CA ARG A 269 -1.40 11.07 -0.16
C ARG A 269 -1.35 10.22 -1.43
N GLY A 270 -0.76 9.03 -1.35
CA GLY A 270 -0.62 8.09 -2.48
C GLY A 270 -1.93 7.36 -2.85
N VAL A 271 -2.93 7.41 -1.96
CA VAL A 271 -4.22 6.72 -2.07
C VAL A 271 -5.38 7.70 -2.26
N ALA A 272 -6.50 7.21 -2.80
CA ALA A 272 -7.80 7.88 -2.71
C ALA A 272 -8.43 7.59 -1.34
N ARG A 273 -9.21 8.54 -0.80
CA ARG A 273 -10.19 8.29 0.28
C ARG A 273 -11.58 8.19 -0.32
N VAL A 274 -12.37 7.20 0.07
CA VAL A 274 -13.75 7.00 -0.37
C VAL A 274 -14.64 6.85 0.85
N ASP A 275 -15.59 7.76 1.03
CA ASP A 275 -16.64 7.69 2.05
C ASP A 275 -17.94 7.30 1.34
N VAL A 276 -18.57 6.19 1.74
CA VAL A 276 -19.86 5.73 1.19
C VAL A 276 -20.92 5.80 2.28
N THR A 277 -21.97 6.59 2.06
CA THR A 277 -23.13 6.69 2.95
C THR A 277 -24.36 6.10 2.28
N ILE A 278 -24.98 5.09 2.90
CA ILE A 278 -26.26 4.51 2.47
C ILE A 278 -27.33 4.92 3.47
N ALA A 279 -28.30 5.72 3.03
CA ALA A 279 -29.46 6.15 3.79
C ALA A 279 -30.65 5.18 3.66
N ASN A 280 -31.66 5.36 4.52
CA ASN A 280 -32.87 4.56 4.65
C ASN A 280 -32.66 3.04 4.56
N LEU A 281 -31.72 2.48 5.34
CA LEU A 281 -31.40 1.04 5.33
C LEU A 281 -32.62 0.11 5.49
N LYS A 282 -33.64 0.54 6.24
CA LYS A 282 -34.94 -0.15 6.35
C LYS A 282 -35.62 -0.45 5.00
N ASN A 283 -35.39 0.36 3.96
CA ASN A 283 -35.98 0.19 2.63
C ASN A 283 -35.41 -1.01 1.87
N ILE A 284 -34.22 -1.50 2.28
CA ILE A 284 -33.60 -2.72 1.73
C ILE A 284 -34.50 -3.94 1.99
N LEU A 285 -35.22 -3.93 3.11
CA LEU A 285 -35.95 -5.09 3.61
C LEU A 285 -37.20 -5.38 2.76
N ASN A 286 -37.36 -6.65 2.34
CA ASN A 286 -38.42 -7.07 1.41
C ASN A 286 -39.57 -7.85 2.06
N THR A 287 -39.50 -8.15 3.36
CA THR A 287 -40.44 -9.06 4.03
C THR A 287 -40.78 -8.60 5.45
N PRO A 288 -42.05 -8.73 5.88
CA PRO A 288 -42.53 -8.19 7.16
C PRO A 288 -41.94 -8.84 8.42
N ASN A 289 -41.20 -9.94 8.29
CA ASN A 289 -40.59 -10.67 9.42
C ASN A 289 -39.12 -10.27 9.68
N ILE A 290 -38.46 -9.65 8.70
CA ILE A 290 -37.07 -9.19 8.81
C ILE A 290 -37.06 -7.81 9.49
N ARG A 291 -36.25 -7.64 10.55
CA ARG A 291 -36.28 -6.42 11.39
C ARG A 291 -35.29 -5.34 10.98
N HIS A 292 -34.06 -5.73 10.66
CA HIS A 292 -32.96 -4.82 10.47
C HIS A 292 -31.90 -5.44 9.56
N VAL A 293 -31.05 -4.57 9.00
CA VAL A 293 -29.83 -4.99 8.32
C VAL A 293 -28.77 -5.26 9.40
N CYS A 294 -28.15 -6.44 9.36
CA CYS A 294 -26.99 -6.77 10.19
C CYS A 294 -25.81 -7.00 9.28
N GLU A 295 -24.66 -6.44 9.64
CA GLU A 295 -23.38 -6.69 8.98
C GLU A 295 -23.41 -6.15 7.54
N PHE A 296 -22.55 -5.20 7.22
CA PHE A 296 -22.56 -4.50 5.93
C PHE A 296 -21.13 -4.33 5.47
N SER A 297 -20.84 -4.58 4.19
CA SER A 297 -19.47 -4.49 3.68
C SER A 297 -19.43 -3.94 2.27
N LEU A 298 -18.38 -3.17 1.99
CA LEU A 298 -18.05 -2.67 0.66
C LEU A 298 -17.03 -3.60 0.00
N LEU A 299 -17.29 -3.95 -1.25
CA LEU A 299 -16.39 -4.79 -2.05
C LEU A 299 -16.10 -4.14 -3.40
N VAL A 300 -14.91 -4.40 -3.94
CA VAL A 300 -14.42 -3.80 -5.21
C VAL A 300 -13.85 -4.86 -6.14
N ASP A 301 -14.12 -4.79 -7.46
CA ASP A 301 -13.68 -5.81 -8.43
C ASP A 301 -12.20 -5.68 -8.86
N SER A 302 -11.66 -4.47 -8.87
CA SER A 302 -10.38 -4.17 -9.51
C SER A 302 -9.38 -3.59 -8.51
N LEU A 303 -9.14 -4.34 -7.42
CA LEU A 303 -8.19 -3.93 -6.40
C LEU A 303 -6.74 -4.18 -6.85
N ARG A 304 -5.96 -3.10 -6.93
CA ARG A 304 -4.50 -3.15 -7.09
C ARG A 304 -3.83 -3.23 -5.73
N THR A 305 -2.86 -4.11 -5.56
CA THR A 305 -2.19 -4.34 -4.25
C THR A 305 -0.72 -3.97 -4.22
N GLU A 306 -0.11 -3.53 -5.33
CA GLU A 306 1.33 -3.20 -5.39
C GLU A 306 1.59 -1.86 -6.09
N VAL A 307 2.65 -1.17 -5.67
CA VAL A 307 3.14 0.07 -6.30
C VAL A 307 4.65 0.23 -6.09
N TYR A 308 5.38 0.61 -7.14
CA TYR A 308 6.82 0.87 -7.08
C TYR A 308 7.16 2.17 -6.34
N LEU A 309 8.21 2.16 -5.51
CA LEU A 309 8.63 3.27 -4.65
C LEU A 309 9.91 3.99 -5.12
N ASN A 310 10.26 3.91 -6.41
CA ASN A 310 11.35 4.70 -6.98
C ASN A 310 10.92 6.09 -7.47
N SER A 311 9.62 6.37 -7.58
CA SER A 311 9.07 7.69 -7.95
C SER A 311 7.66 7.89 -7.40
N TYR A 312 7.27 9.14 -7.13
CA TYR A 312 5.89 9.48 -6.75
C TYR A 312 4.91 9.08 -7.85
N ASP A 313 5.29 9.20 -9.11
CA ASP A 313 4.38 9.04 -10.23
C ASP A 313 3.94 7.60 -10.51
N ASN A 314 4.64 6.61 -9.97
CA ASN A 314 4.20 5.21 -10.02
C ASN A 314 2.86 4.96 -9.31
N PHE A 315 2.51 5.81 -8.33
CA PHE A 315 1.18 5.74 -7.70
C PHE A 315 0.04 6.08 -8.68
N ARG A 316 0.31 6.60 -9.90
CA ARG A 316 -0.70 6.66 -10.98
C ARG A 316 -0.95 5.31 -11.65
N THR A 317 -0.01 4.39 -11.58
CA THR A 317 -0.05 3.07 -12.22
C THR A 317 0.24 1.93 -11.23
N PRO A 318 -0.59 1.74 -10.17
CA PRO A 318 -0.49 0.56 -9.31
C PRO A 318 -0.72 -0.74 -10.10
N GLU A 319 -0.06 -1.80 -9.66
CA GLU A 319 -0.08 -3.12 -10.30
C GLU A 319 -0.58 -4.22 -9.35
N ALA A 320 -0.33 -5.49 -9.68
CA ALA A 320 -0.86 -6.66 -8.99
C ALA A 320 -2.38 -6.60 -8.76
N LEU A 321 -3.16 -6.88 -9.82
CA LEU A 321 -4.62 -6.96 -9.73
C LEU A 321 -5.01 -8.22 -8.94
N LEU A 322 -5.77 -8.05 -7.85
CA LEU A 322 -6.22 -9.16 -7.02
C LEU A 322 -7.45 -9.84 -7.66
N LEU A 323 -7.20 -10.76 -8.58
CA LEU A 323 -8.23 -11.51 -9.32
C LEU A 323 -8.62 -12.86 -8.67
N GLN A 324 -7.78 -13.36 -7.76
CA GLN A 324 -7.79 -14.77 -7.37
C GLN A 324 -8.77 -15.05 -6.21
N PRO A 325 -9.74 -15.97 -6.38
CA PRO A 325 -10.47 -16.54 -5.26
C PRO A 325 -9.56 -17.46 -4.44
N CYS A 326 -9.57 -17.27 -3.12
CA CYS A 326 -8.94 -18.14 -2.13
C CYS A 326 -9.98 -19.12 -1.57
N ASN A 327 -9.68 -20.42 -1.60
CA ASN A 327 -10.43 -21.40 -0.81
C ASN A 327 -10.06 -21.29 0.69
N ASP A 328 -10.89 -21.85 1.57
CA ASP A 328 -10.66 -21.85 3.03
C ASP A 328 -9.31 -22.47 3.41
N ASP A 329 -8.91 -23.55 2.72
CA ASP A 329 -7.62 -24.23 2.90
C ASP A 329 -6.39 -23.42 2.41
N GLY A 330 -6.60 -22.28 1.75
CA GLY A 330 -5.54 -21.47 1.15
C GLY A 330 -5.04 -22.00 -0.20
N SER A 331 -5.71 -22.98 -0.79
CA SER A 331 -5.46 -23.40 -2.17
C SER A 331 -6.03 -22.37 -3.16
N ASN A 332 -5.28 -22.20 -4.24
CA ASN A 332 -5.67 -21.39 -5.40
C ASN A 332 -6.41 -22.27 -6.41
N ASP A 333 -7.64 -22.68 -6.09
CA ASP A 333 -8.46 -23.44 -7.03
C ASP A 333 -9.29 -22.50 -7.91
N TYR A 334 -8.81 -22.27 -9.13
CA TYR A 334 -9.74 -22.07 -10.24
C TYR A 334 -10.46 -23.41 -10.44
N GLY A 335 -11.60 -23.57 -9.75
CA GLY A 335 -12.47 -24.72 -9.95
C GLY A 335 -12.66 -24.98 -11.44
N SER A 336 -12.56 -26.24 -11.85
CA SER A 336 -12.12 -26.71 -13.18
C SER A 336 -12.95 -26.29 -14.41
N ASP A 337 -13.88 -25.37 -14.26
CA ASP A 337 -14.63 -24.74 -15.33
C ASP A 337 -13.73 -23.76 -16.11
N ALA A 338 -13.25 -24.20 -17.27
CA ALA A 338 -12.42 -23.43 -18.21
C ALA A 338 -13.11 -22.19 -18.85
N ASN A 339 -14.25 -21.74 -18.30
CA ASN A 339 -14.94 -20.49 -18.63
C ASN A 339 -14.75 -19.39 -17.56
N SER A 340 -13.95 -19.66 -16.53
CA SER A 340 -13.71 -18.79 -15.37
C SER A 340 -13.00 -17.46 -15.67
N SER A 341 -12.51 -17.27 -16.91
CA SER A 341 -11.96 -15.99 -17.40
C SER A 341 -12.99 -14.86 -17.53
N ASN A 342 -14.28 -15.15 -17.36
CA ASN A 342 -15.38 -14.19 -17.50
C ASN A 342 -16.01 -13.74 -16.17
N TYR A 343 -15.49 -14.18 -15.02
CA TYR A 343 -16.04 -13.84 -13.72
C TYR A 343 -15.30 -12.67 -13.07
N MET A 344 -16.04 -11.62 -12.73
CA MET A 344 -15.54 -10.52 -11.91
C MET A 344 -15.39 -11.00 -10.46
N THR A 345 -14.21 -10.78 -9.87
CA THR A 345 -13.90 -11.18 -8.49
C THR A 345 -13.78 -9.95 -7.60
N PHE A 346 -14.61 -9.85 -6.56
CA PHE A 346 -14.69 -8.72 -5.64
C PHE A 346 -13.85 -8.96 -4.37
N THR A 347 -13.24 -7.90 -3.83
CA THR A 347 -12.46 -7.92 -2.59
C THR A 347 -13.08 -6.96 -1.59
N ALA A 348 -13.30 -7.37 -0.34
CA ALA A 348 -13.83 -6.48 0.69
C ALA A 348 -12.76 -5.52 1.20
N VAL A 349 -13.14 -4.25 1.35
CA VAL A 349 -12.25 -3.12 1.69
C VAL A 349 -12.71 -2.31 2.91
N ALA A 350 -13.99 -2.41 3.28
CA ALA A 350 -14.59 -1.82 4.47
C ALA A 350 -15.84 -2.59 4.89
N GLY A 351 -16.24 -2.44 6.15
CA GLY A 351 -17.43 -3.08 6.67
C GLY A 351 -17.71 -2.79 8.14
N GLU A 352 -18.92 -3.14 8.54
CA GLU A 352 -19.45 -3.19 9.90
C GLU A 352 -19.97 -4.62 10.13
N ASN A 353 -19.87 -5.12 11.36
CA ASN A 353 -20.18 -6.48 11.76
C ASN A 353 -21.24 -6.53 12.90
N THR A 354 -22.25 -5.65 12.84
CA THR A 354 -23.38 -5.62 13.77
C THR A 354 -24.74 -5.44 13.13
N CYS A 355 -25.77 -5.82 13.87
CA CYS A 355 -27.14 -5.42 13.62
C CYS A 355 -27.31 -3.91 13.85
N MET A 356 -27.81 -3.23 12.82
CA MET A 356 -27.95 -1.78 12.79
C MET A 356 -29.39 -1.39 13.16
N ASP A 357 -29.82 -1.90 14.31
CA ASP A 357 -31.12 -1.69 14.93
C ASP A 357 -31.47 -0.19 14.95
N ASP A 358 -32.63 0.16 14.40
CA ASP A 358 -33.15 1.52 14.26
C ASP A 358 -32.29 2.54 13.49
N SER A 359 -31.13 2.15 12.93
CA SER A 359 -30.31 3.08 12.14
C SER A 359 -31.01 3.49 10.84
N SER A 360 -31.02 4.78 10.56
CA SER A 360 -31.48 5.30 9.26
C SER A 360 -30.38 5.23 8.20
N SER A 361 -29.11 5.11 8.56
CA SER A 361 -27.99 5.13 7.61
C SER A 361 -26.71 4.49 8.16
N ILE A 362 -25.89 3.94 7.27
CA ILE A 362 -24.50 3.58 7.53
C ILE A 362 -23.57 4.45 6.69
N THR A 363 -22.43 4.85 7.25
CA THR A 363 -21.28 5.37 6.49
C THR A 363 -20.10 4.44 6.67
N LEU A 364 -19.46 4.03 5.57
CA LEU A 364 -18.23 3.24 5.56
C LEU A 364 -17.16 4.00 4.77
N SER A 365 -16.01 4.22 5.40
CA SER A 365 -14.84 4.84 4.79
C SER A 365 -13.80 3.78 4.42
N PHE A 366 -13.12 3.94 3.29
CA PHE A 366 -11.91 3.19 2.98
C PHE A 366 -10.91 4.03 2.18
N PHE A 367 -9.68 3.53 2.12
CA PHE A 367 -8.66 4.02 1.21
C PHE A 367 -8.42 3.00 0.10
N VAL A 368 -7.96 3.46 -1.07
CA VAL A 368 -7.65 2.57 -2.19
C VAL A 368 -6.51 3.14 -3.03
N LEU A 369 -5.61 2.28 -3.50
CA LEU A 369 -4.62 2.64 -4.52
C LEU A 369 -5.34 3.04 -5.82
N PRO A 370 -4.81 3.97 -6.62
CA PRO A 370 -5.52 4.44 -7.82
C PRO A 370 -5.91 3.32 -8.78
N THR A 371 -7.20 3.27 -9.12
CA THR A 371 -7.78 2.18 -9.91
C THR A 371 -9.09 2.60 -10.55
N ILE A 372 -9.47 1.87 -11.61
CA ILE A 372 -10.84 1.88 -12.16
C ILE A 372 -11.49 0.58 -11.70
N THR A 373 -12.57 0.67 -10.93
CA THR A 373 -13.20 -0.48 -10.27
C THR A 373 -14.72 -0.36 -10.25
N GLN A 374 -15.43 -1.47 -10.12
CA GLN A 374 -16.84 -1.49 -9.73
C GLN A 374 -16.97 -1.71 -8.23
N MET A 375 -18.07 -1.23 -7.64
CA MET A 375 -18.35 -1.37 -6.22
C MET A 375 -19.63 -2.20 -5.98
N ARG A 376 -19.59 -3.05 -4.96
CA ARG A 376 -20.74 -3.80 -4.45
C ARG A 376 -20.90 -3.57 -2.95
N THR A 377 -22.12 -3.75 -2.47
CA THR A 377 -22.42 -3.99 -1.06
C THR A 377 -22.70 -5.46 -0.84
N ARG A 378 -22.26 -6.01 0.30
CA ARG A 378 -22.80 -7.25 0.86
C ARG A 378 -23.41 -6.93 2.22
N TYR A 379 -24.58 -7.47 2.52
CA TYR A 379 -25.22 -7.30 3.81
C TYR A 379 -25.93 -8.56 4.28
N ALA A 380 -26.02 -8.77 5.60
CA ALA A 380 -26.94 -9.74 6.17
C ALA A 380 -28.24 -9.08 6.64
N THR A 381 -29.27 -9.92 6.83
CA THR A 381 -30.51 -9.53 7.50
C THR A 381 -30.96 -10.66 8.41
N THR A 382 -31.50 -10.34 9.58
CA THR A 382 -32.05 -11.31 10.54
C THR A 382 -33.57 -11.42 10.41
N ASP A 383 -34.07 -12.65 10.49
CA ASP A 383 -35.49 -12.97 10.53
C ASP A 383 -35.93 -13.36 11.95
N ASN A 384 -37.19 -13.08 12.33
CA ASN A 384 -37.78 -13.46 13.63
C ASN A 384 -38.37 -14.87 13.66
N VAL A 385 -38.21 -15.66 12.60
CA VAL A 385 -38.86 -16.97 12.48
C VAL A 385 -38.17 -18.00 13.38
N HIS A 386 -38.71 -18.10 14.60
CA HIS A 386 -38.38 -18.94 15.77
C HIS A 386 -37.49 -18.30 16.85
N SER A 387 -38.07 -18.23 18.06
CA SER A 387 -37.62 -17.45 19.23
C SER A 387 -36.41 -18.03 19.99
N SER A 388 -35.44 -18.60 19.28
CA SER A 388 -34.17 -19.08 19.85
C SER A 388 -33.03 -19.19 18.83
N ILE A 389 -33.25 -18.95 17.54
CA ILE A 389 -32.23 -19.08 16.48
C ILE A 389 -32.32 -17.88 15.54
N TRP A 390 -31.29 -17.03 15.55
CA TRP A 390 -31.17 -15.92 14.60
C TRP A 390 -30.60 -16.42 13.27
N VAL A 391 -31.47 -16.67 12.29
CA VAL A 391 -31.04 -16.98 10.92
C VAL A 391 -30.66 -15.68 10.21
N LYS A 392 -29.42 -15.62 9.69
CA LYS A 392 -28.93 -14.53 8.85
C LYS A 392 -28.97 -14.94 7.39
N TYR A 393 -29.56 -14.11 6.55
CA TYR A 393 -29.53 -14.25 5.09
C TYR A 393 -28.57 -13.20 4.51
N SER A 394 -27.65 -13.62 3.63
CA SER A 394 -26.71 -12.72 2.95
C SER A 394 -27.22 -12.31 1.58
N TYR A 395 -27.04 -11.04 1.23
CA TYR A 395 -27.42 -10.44 -0.05
C TYR A 395 -26.26 -9.62 -0.62
N GLU A 396 -26.23 -9.51 -1.94
CA GLU A 396 -25.25 -8.71 -2.68
C GLU A 396 -25.95 -7.80 -3.69
N SER A 397 -25.44 -6.58 -3.82
CA SER A 397 -25.99 -5.57 -4.71
C SER A 397 -24.89 -4.66 -5.25
N TYR A 398 -25.10 -4.13 -6.46
CA TYR A 398 -24.21 -3.14 -7.05
C TYR A 398 -24.45 -1.74 -6.50
N ILE A 399 -23.36 -1.03 -6.20
CA ILE A 399 -23.41 0.43 -6.10
C ILE A 399 -23.27 0.97 -7.53
N ALA A 400 -24.28 1.69 -7.99
CA ALA A 400 -24.32 2.33 -9.30
C ALA A 400 -24.73 3.80 -9.16
N VAL A 401 -24.17 4.66 -10.01
CA VAL A 401 -24.63 6.05 -10.16
C VAL A 401 -25.52 6.19 -11.40
N PRO A 402 -26.62 6.97 -11.37
CA PRO A 402 -27.65 6.89 -12.42
C PRO A 402 -27.22 7.27 -13.84
N SER A 403 -26.18 8.10 -13.99
CA SER A 403 -25.60 8.46 -15.29
C SER A 403 -24.23 9.11 -15.10
N GLU A 404 -23.45 9.23 -16.18
CA GLU A 404 -22.13 9.87 -16.21
C GLU A 404 -22.12 11.23 -15.51
N SER A 405 -21.28 11.37 -14.49
CA SER A 405 -20.90 12.69 -14.00
C SER A 405 -19.97 13.34 -15.03
N ASN A 406 -20.46 14.38 -15.70
CA ASN A 406 -19.60 15.27 -16.47
C ASN A 406 -18.79 16.11 -15.48
N GLY A 407 -17.52 15.74 -15.27
CA GLY A 407 -16.56 16.36 -14.35
C GLY A 407 -16.12 17.78 -14.76
N ASN A 408 -17.07 18.68 -14.99
CA ASN A 408 -16.81 20.04 -15.48
C ASN A 408 -17.80 21.10 -14.95
N GLN A 409 -18.44 20.85 -13.80
CA GLN A 409 -19.18 21.88 -13.06
C GLN A 409 -18.54 22.10 -11.70
N ALA A 410 -18.11 23.35 -11.47
CA ALA A 410 -17.42 23.78 -10.26
C ALA A 410 -18.33 23.71 -9.01
N THR A 411 -17.67 23.68 -7.84
CA THR A 411 -18.28 23.68 -6.48
C THR A 411 -19.14 22.46 -6.16
N GLY A 412 -18.54 21.43 -5.52
CA GLY A 412 -19.29 20.31 -4.94
C GLY A 412 -18.82 18.88 -5.25
N VAL A 413 -17.54 18.67 -5.57
CA VAL A 413 -16.82 17.37 -5.63
C VAL A 413 -17.61 16.18 -6.22
N ILE A 414 -17.63 16.10 -7.56
CA ILE A 414 -17.76 14.83 -8.27
C ILE A 414 -16.76 14.83 -9.44
N ASP A 415 -15.74 13.97 -9.40
CA ASP A 415 -15.07 13.46 -10.61
C ASP A 415 -14.40 12.07 -10.41
N PRO A 416 -15.17 11.02 -10.09
CA PRO A 416 -14.95 9.75 -10.76
C PRO A 416 -15.58 9.85 -12.16
N GLY A 417 -14.86 9.40 -13.20
CA GLY A 417 -15.44 9.13 -14.52
C GLY A 417 -16.40 7.94 -14.46
N ALA A 418 -17.54 8.14 -13.81
CA ALA A 418 -18.45 7.09 -13.38
C ALA A 418 -19.62 6.92 -14.35
N ALA A 419 -19.36 6.19 -15.43
CA ALA A 419 -20.40 5.67 -16.31
C ALA A 419 -21.07 4.45 -15.64
N GLY A 420 -22.20 4.68 -14.96
CA GLY A 420 -23.03 3.62 -14.37
C GLY A 420 -22.40 2.94 -13.15
N LYS A 421 -21.82 1.74 -13.36
CA LYS A 421 -21.31 0.86 -12.28
C LYS A 421 -19.80 1.00 -12.00
N LYS A 422 -19.05 1.69 -12.87
CA LYS A 422 -17.59 1.87 -12.74
C LYS A 422 -17.27 3.17 -12.04
N PHE A 423 -16.21 3.17 -11.25
CA PHE A 423 -15.65 4.30 -10.52
C PHE A 423 -14.16 4.43 -10.84
N TYR A 424 -13.68 5.66 -11.03
CA TYR A 424 -12.25 5.94 -11.20
C TYR A 424 -11.74 6.71 -9.98
N PHE A 425 -10.90 6.06 -9.18
CA PHE A 425 -10.31 6.64 -7.97
C PHE A 425 -8.88 7.08 -8.24
N ARG A 426 -8.61 8.39 -8.04
CA ARG A 426 -7.29 9.01 -8.19
C ARG A 426 -6.66 9.27 -6.81
N ARG A 427 -5.33 9.19 -6.72
CA ARG A 427 -4.56 9.54 -5.50
C ARG A 427 -4.80 10.98 -5.07
N ASN A 428 -4.56 11.29 -3.80
CA ASN A 428 -4.70 12.64 -3.24
C ASN A 428 -6.09 13.28 -3.42
N GLN A 429 -7.13 12.44 -3.58
CA GLN A 429 -8.52 12.88 -3.71
C GLN A 429 -9.40 12.26 -2.60
N LYS A 430 -10.54 12.91 -2.34
CA LYS A 430 -11.62 12.38 -1.51
C LYS A 430 -12.89 12.27 -2.36
N TYR A 431 -13.52 11.11 -2.31
CA TYR A 431 -14.81 10.83 -2.96
C TYR A 431 -15.87 10.62 -1.88
N VAL A 432 -17.06 11.17 -2.09
CA VAL A 432 -18.24 10.97 -1.23
C VAL A 432 -19.35 10.39 -2.09
N ILE A 433 -19.78 9.18 -1.79
CA ILE A 433 -20.81 8.44 -2.53
C ILE A 433 -22.02 8.31 -1.62
N ASN A 434 -23.14 8.91 -2.02
CA ASN A 434 -24.40 8.83 -1.27
C ASN A 434 -25.40 7.93 -2.02
N GLY A 435 -26.01 6.99 -1.30
CA GLY A 435 -27.04 6.08 -1.83
C GLY A 435 -28.22 5.92 -0.88
N ASP A 436 -29.26 5.22 -1.34
CA ASP A 436 -30.45 4.87 -0.55
C ASP A 436 -30.64 3.35 -0.53
N GLY A 437 -31.17 2.82 0.56
CA GLY A 437 -31.50 1.40 0.72
C GLY A 437 -32.46 0.87 -0.35
N GLN A 438 -33.36 1.71 -0.87
CA GLN A 438 -34.22 1.34 -2.00
C GLN A 438 -33.39 1.08 -3.27
N ASN A 439 -32.39 1.93 -3.56
CA ASN A 439 -31.49 1.74 -4.71
C ASN A 439 -30.62 0.48 -4.55
N ILE A 440 -30.19 0.15 -3.32
CA ILE A 440 -29.46 -1.10 -3.05
C ILE A 440 -30.36 -2.31 -3.33
N LYS A 441 -31.60 -2.30 -2.89
CA LYS A 441 -32.60 -3.35 -3.14
C LYS A 441 -32.95 -3.53 -4.62
N ASP A 442 -33.05 -2.43 -5.37
CA ASP A 442 -33.39 -2.49 -6.81
C ASP A 442 -32.20 -2.96 -7.68
N ASN A 443 -30.97 -2.90 -7.15
CA ASN A 443 -29.74 -3.36 -7.79
C ASN A 443 -29.26 -4.77 -7.33
N GLU A 444 -30.07 -5.52 -6.58
CA GLU A 444 -29.82 -6.92 -6.21
C GLU A 444 -29.60 -7.82 -7.45
N GLU A 445 -28.63 -8.75 -7.41
CA GLU A 445 -28.38 -9.65 -8.54
C GLU A 445 -29.59 -10.55 -8.83
N GLY A 446 -30.03 -10.58 -10.10
CA GLY A 446 -31.15 -11.38 -10.57
C GLY A 446 -32.49 -10.64 -10.78
N LYS A 447 -32.52 -9.30 -10.67
CA LYS A 447 -33.70 -8.46 -10.97
C LYS A 447 -33.54 -7.46 -12.13
N SER A 448 -32.39 -7.47 -12.83
CA SER A 448 -32.10 -6.65 -14.02
C SER A 448 -32.26 -7.42 -15.32
#